data_AF-A0A485BMN0-F1
#
_entry.id   AF-A0A485BMN0-F1
#
_cell.length_a   1.000
_cell.length_b   1.000
_cell.length_c   1.000
_cell.angle_alpha   90.00
_cell.angle_beta   90.00
_cell.angle_gamma   90.00
#
_symmetry.space_group_name_H-M   'P 1'
#
loop_
_entity.id
_entity.type
_entity.pdbx_description
1 polymer ?
#
loop_
_entity_poly.entity_id
_entity_poly.type
_entity_poly.pdbx_seq_one_letter_code
_entity_poly.pdbx_strand_id
1 'polypeptide(L)'
;MLTTSSVKPKLKPDAEEAARKIGGNADLSESLLEEVASLVEWPVVLTAKFEEKFLAVPAEALVYTMKGDQKYFPVYGNDGKLLPNFIFVTNIESKDPLQIISGNEKVVRPRLADAEFFFNTDRKKRPGRSSAASANRAVSSSSWVRCATRLTVFRRWRAGLLVKLALTLTTQRVRACFPSVT
;
A
#
# COMPACT_ATOMS: atom_id res chain seq x y z
N MET A 1 10.66 21.44 10.64
CA MET A 1 10.77 20.05 10.14
C MET A 1 10.89 19.14 11.34
N LEU A 2 10.03 18.13 11.43
CA LEU A 2 10.20 17.06 12.42
C LEU A 2 11.23 16.07 11.87
N THR A 3 12.17 15.64 12.71
CA THR A 3 13.13 14.58 12.35
C THR A 3 12.45 13.21 12.42
N THR A 4 12.94 12.20 11.69
CA THR A 4 12.45 10.81 11.78
C THR A 4 12.38 10.31 13.23
N SER A 5 13.39 10.67 14.03
CA SER A 5 13.48 10.39 15.48
C SER A 5 12.35 10.99 16.32
N SER A 6 11.61 11.98 15.81
CA SER A 6 10.47 12.62 16.47
C SER A 6 9.10 12.09 16.00
N VAL A 7 9.04 11.48 14.81
CA VAL A 7 7.80 10.98 14.18
C VAL A 7 7.45 9.57 14.68
N LYS A 8 8.44 8.67 14.65
CA LYS A 8 8.32 7.26 15.09
C LYS A 8 7.70 7.05 16.49
N PRO A 9 8.10 7.78 17.56
CA PRO A 9 7.52 7.58 18.89
C PRO A 9 6.03 7.97 19.01
N LYS A 10 5.49 8.75 18.05
CA LYS A 10 4.04 9.01 17.96
C LYS A 10 3.32 7.95 17.13
N LEU A 11 3.90 7.59 15.99
CA LEU A 11 3.29 6.62 15.06
C LEU A 11 2.97 5.27 15.71
N LYS A 12 3.87 4.74 16.55
CA LYS A 12 3.69 3.43 17.18
C LYS A 12 2.43 3.36 18.09
N PRO A 13 2.27 4.18 19.14
CA PRO A 13 1.08 4.12 20.00
C PRO A 13 -0.21 4.42 19.25
N ASP A 14 -0.20 5.33 18.27
CA ASP A 14 -1.37 5.67 17.45
C ASP A 14 -1.83 4.45 16.60
N ALA A 15 -0.88 3.71 16.02
CA ALA A 15 -1.17 2.49 15.27
C ALA A 15 -1.62 1.33 16.17
N GLU A 16 -1.05 1.19 17.37
CA GLU A 16 -1.55 0.23 18.37
C GLU A 16 -2.99 0.59 18.80
N GLU A 17 -3.32 1.87 19.01
CA GLU A 17 -4.67 2.29 19.36
C GLU A 17 -5.68 2.04 18.23
N ALA A 18 -5.31 2.36 16.99
CA ALA A 18 -6.13 2.08 15.81
C ALA A 18 -6.43 0.58 15.66
N ALA A 19 -5.45 -0.29 15.94
CA ALA A 19 -5.64 -1.74 15.98
C ALA A 19 -6.58 -2.18 17.14
N ARG A 20 -6.37 -1.66 18.36
CA ARG A 20 -7.24 -1.97 19.52
C ARG A 20 -8.70 -1.58 19.26
N LYS A 21 -8.95 -0.46 18.58
CA LYS A 21 -10.31 0.01 18.22
C LYS A 21 -11.08 -0.96 17.31
N ILE A 22 -10.38 -1.80 16.54
CA ILE A 22 -10.99 -2.85 15.70
C ILE A 22 -10.87 -4.26 16.30
N GLY A 23 -10.46 -4.38 17.58
CA GLY A 23 -10.34 -5.67 18.27
C GLY A 23 -9.14 -6.52 17.84
N GLY A 24 -8.10 -5.90 17.27
CA GLY A 24 -6.90 -6.60 16.81
C GLY A 24 -5.59 -5.97 17.29
N ASN A 25 -4.49 -6.53 16.80
CA ASN A 25 -3.12 -6.07 17.05
C ASN A 25 -2.40 -5.85 15.71
N ALA A 26 -1.70 -4.73 15.57
CA ALA A 26 -0.99 -4.38 14.33
C ALA A 26 0.41 -5.00 14.30
N ASP A 27 0.82 -5.53 13.15
CA ASP A 27 2.18 -6.02 12.92
C ASP A 27 3.12 -4.84 12.61
N LEU A 28 3.51 -4.16 13.70
CA LEU A 28 4.39 -2.99 13.72
C LEU A 28 5.87 -3.38 13.74
N SER A 29 6.31 -4.10 12.70
CA SER A 29 7.73 -4.44 12.53
C SER A 29 8.58 -3.16 12.46
N GLU A 30 9.61 -3.11 13.31
CA GLU A 30 10.43 -1.91 13.58
C GLU A 30 11.04 -1.25 12.32
N SER A 31 11.47 -2.07 11.34
CA SER A 31 11.99 -1.59 10.05
C SER A 31 10.93 -0.87 9.20
N LEU A 32 9.68 -1.34 9.24
CA LEU A 32 8.57 -0.70 8.54
C LEU A 32 8.11 0.58 9.25
N LEU A 33 8.15 0.61 10.60
CA LEU A 33 7.93 1.84 11.36
C LEU A 33 8.97 2.91 11.01
N GLU A 34 10.25 2.55 10.92
CA GLU A 34 11.34 3.47 10.54
C GLU A 34 11.17 3.99 9.11
N GLU A 35 10.84 3.10 8.15
CA GLU A 35 10.60 3.46 6.76
C GLU A 35 9.40 4.41 6.64
N VAL A 36 8.27 4.10 7.28
CA VAL A 36 7.07 4.94 7.24
C VAL A 36 7.28 6.27 7.97
N ALA A 37 7.97 6.28 9.11
CA ALA A 37 8.33 7.52 9.82
C ALA A 37 9.29 8.42 9.04
N SER A 38 10.03 7.87 8.05
CA SER A 38 10.87 8.63 7.13
C SER A 38 10.11 9.17 5.91
N LEU A 39 8.88 8.72 5.67
CA LEU A 39 8.03 9.12 4.54
C LEU A 39 7.01 10.22 4.88
N VAL A 40 6.75 10.48 6.16
CA VAL A 40 5.72 11.43 6.60
C VAL A 40 6.29 12.40 7.66
N GLU A 41 5.92 13.67 7.56
CA GLU A 41 6.27 14.69 8.56
C GLU A 41 5.19 14.80 9.64
N TRP A 42 3.92 14.65 9.24
CA TRP A 42 2.73 14.81 10.06
C TRP A 42 1.90 13.52 9.99
N PRO A 43 2.25 12.48 10.78
CA PRO A 43 1.60 11.18 10.69
C PRO A 43 0.14 11.27 11.16
N VAL A 44 -0.79 10.92 10.27
CA VAL A 44 -2.18 10.65 10.62
C VAL A 44 -2.46 9.18 10.36
N VAL A 45 -2.76 8.43 11.42
CA VAL A 45 -3.01 6.99 11.36
C VAL A 45 -4.47 6.71 11.03
N LEU A 46 -4.72 5.94 9.98
CA LEU A 46 -6.05 5.55 9.54
C LEU A 46 -6.14 4.04 9.34
N THR A 47 -7.36 3.50 9.46
CA THR A 47 -7.67 2.08 9.29
C THR A 47 -8.58 1.89 8.07
N ALA A 48 -8.25 0.90 7.24
CA ALA A 48 -9.02 0.53 6.04
C ALA A 48 -9.27 -0.99 6.00
N LYS A 49 -10.18 -1.42 5.14
CA LYS A 49 -10.58 -2.83 4.99
C LYS A 49 -10.33 -3.37 3.58
N PHE A 50 -10.22 -4.68 3.46
CA PHE A 50 -10.22 -5.37 2.17
C PHE A 50 -11.29 -6.46 2.13
N GLU A 51 -11.57 -6.99 0.95
CA GLU A 51 -12.61 -8.00 0.75
C GLU A 51 -12.20 -9.34 1.39
N GLU A 52 -13.05 -9.89 2.27
CA GLU A 52 -12.78 -11.13 3.03
C GLU A 52 -12.42 -12.34 2.15
N LYS A 53 -12.83 -12.35 0.88
CA LYS A 53 -12.43 -13.38 -0.10
C LYS A 53 -10.92 -13.58 -0.17
N PHE A 54 -10.13 -12.51 0.04
CA PHE A 54 -8.68 -12.58 -0.03
C PHE A 54 -8.09 -13.39 1.14
N LEU A 55 -8.82 -13.58 2.25
CA LEU A 55 -8.40 -14.45 3.37
C LEU A 55 -8.33 -15.95 2.99
N ALA A 56 -8.80 -16.34 1.80
CA ALA A 56 -8.55 -17.67 1.22
C ALA A 56 -7.10 -17.84 0.71
N VAL A 57 -6.35 -16.74 0.58
CA VAL A 57 -4.91 -16.72 0.28
C VAL A 57 -4.12 -16.79 1.60
N PRO A 58 -2.98 -17.50 1.67
CA PRO A 58 -2.14 -17.53 2.87
C PRO A 58 -1.78 -16.12 3.35
N ALA A 59 -1.91 -15.90 4.66
CA ALA A 59 -1.72 -14.59 5.28
C ALA A 59 -0.33 -14.00 4.97
N GLU A 60 0.70 -14.84 4.88
CA GLU A 60 2.07 -14.43 4.59
C GLU A 60 2.22 -13.78 3.21
N ALA A 61 1.45 -14.24 2.21
CA ALA A 61 1.45 -13.63 0.88
C ALA A 61 0.75 -12.26 0.89
N LEU A 62 -0.39 -12.14 1.58
CA LEU A 62 -1.12 -10.88 1.74
C LEU A 62 -0.28 -9.84 2.50
N VAL A 63 0.36 -10.26 3.60
CA VAL A 63 1.26 -9.46 4.43
C VAL A 63 2.46 -8.97 3.62
N TYR A 64 3.08 -9.84 2.82
CA TYR A 64 4.18 -9.47 1.94
C TYR A 64 3.77 -8.39 0.94
N THR A 65 2.62 -8.54 0.28
CA THR A 65 2.08 -7.53 -0.65
C THR A 65 1.74 -6.21 0.06
N MET A 66 1.08 -6.25 1.21
CA MET A 66 0.69 -5.06 1.98
C MET A 66 1.91 -4.25 2.47
N LYS A 67 2.89 -4.93 3.09
CA LYS A 67 4.12 -4.30 3.60
C LYS A 67 5.05 -3.86 2.46
N GLY A 68 5.22 -4.70 1.44
CA GLY A 68 6.14 -4.47 0.33
C GLY A 68 5.70 -3.32 -0.58
N ASP A 69 4.50 -3.43 -1.15
CA ASP A 69 4.06 -2.51 -2.21
C ASP A 69 3.55 -1.18 -1.68
N GLN A 70 2.88 -1.18 -0.51
CA GLN A 70 2.10 -0.03 -0.03
C GLN A 70 2.43 0.43 1.40
N LYS A 71 3.37 -0.23 2.08
CA LYS A 71 3.82 0.13 3.44
C LYS A 71 2.68 0.14 4.47
N TYR A 72 1.70 -0.74 4.28
CA TYR A 72 0.60 -0.92 5.21
C TYR A 72 0.98 -1.88 6.35
N PHE A 73 0.45 -1.63 7.54
CA PHE A 73 0.56 -2.49 8.70
C PHE A 73 -0.63 -3.47 8.73
N PRO A 74 -0.41 -4.78 8.55
CA PRO A 74 -1.47 -5.78 8.67
C PRO A 74 -1.98 -5.87 10.11
N VAL A 75 -3.27 -6.17 10.29
CA VAL A 75 -3.86 -6.35 11.62
C VAL A 75 -4.28 -7.80 11.83
N TYR A 76 -3.89 -8.36 12.96
CA TYR A 76 -4.22 -9.71 13.39
C TYR A 76 -5.26 -9.66 14.52
N GLY A 77 -6.16 -10.65 14.58
CA GLY A 77 -7.08 -10.83 15.68
C GLY A 77 -6.38 -11.42 16.91
N ASN A 78 -7.08 -11.42 18.05
CA ASN A 78 -6.61 -12.05 19.29
C ASN A 78 -6.43 -13.58 19.16
N ASP A 79 -6.99 -14.19 18.11
CA ASP A 79 -6.81 -15.60 17.75
C ASP A 79 -5.58 -15.85 16.83
N GLY A 80 -4.80 -14.81 16.55
CA GLY A 80 -3.62 -14.86 15.68
C GLY A 80 -3.93 -14.93 14.18
N LYS A 81 -5.20 -14.84 13.75
CA LYS A 81 -5.56 -14.81 12.33
C LYS A 81 -5.46 -13.39 11.77
N LEU A 82 -5.09 -13.27 10.50
CA LEU A 82 -5.13 -11.99 9.79
C LEU A 82 -6.60 -11.53 9.63
N LEU A 83 -6.90 -10.31 10.07
CA LEU A 83 -8.20 -9.68 9.86
C LEU A 83 -8.28 -9.07 8.45
N PRO A 84 -9.49 -8.83 7.89
CA PRO A 84 -9.69 -8.11 6.63
C PRO A 84 -9.43 -6.59 6.77
N ASN A 85 -8.43 -6.21 7.59
CA ASN A 85 -8.14 -4.87 8.04
C ASN A 85 -6.64 -4.59 7.94
N PHE A 86 -6.31 -3.35 7.59
CA PHE A 86 -4.95 -2.83 7.59
C PHE A 86 -4.92 -1.39 8.08
N ILE A 87 -3.79 -1.00 8.66
CA ILE A 87 -3.52 0.36 9.10
C ILE A 87 -2.52 0.98 8.14
N PHE A 88 -2.74 2.26 7.82
CA PHE A 88 -1.87 3.04 6.96
C PHE A 88 -1.70 4.44 7.54
N VAL A 89 -0.64 5.12 7.10
CA VAL A 89 -0.29 6.46 7.56
C VAL A 89 -0.41 7.41 6.39
N THR A 90 -1.09 8.53 6.59
CA THR A 90 -1.17 9.63 5.63
C THR A 90 -0.49 10.87 6.19
N ASN A 91 0.03 11.72 5.31
CA ASN A 91 0.61 13.03 5.64
C ASN A 91 -0.43 14.16 5.45
N ILE A 92 -1.72 13.82 5.48
CA ILE A 92 -2.85 14.72 5.16
C ILE A 92 -3.92 14.59 6.24
N GLU A 93 -4.12 15.67 7.00
CA GLU A 93 -5.31 15.86 7.81
C GLU A 93 -6.47 16.31 6.89
N SER A 94 -7.39 15.40 6.60
CA SER A 94 -8.56 15.67 5.74
C SER A 94 -9.82 15.89 6.59
N LYS A 95 -10.65 16.84 6.14
CA LYS A 95 -12.02 17.04 6.66
C LYS A 95 -12.93 15.85 6.39
N ASP A 96 -12.60 15.04 5.38
CA ASP A 96 -13.26 13.77 5.06
C ASP A 96 -12.21 12.64 5.04
N PRO A 97 -12.04 11.89 6.13
CA PRO A 97 -11.13 10.74 6.18
C PRO A 97 -11.70 9.51 5.44
N LEU A 98 -13.01 9.43 5.20
CA LEU A 98 -13.65 8.27 4.53
C LEU A 98 -13.25 8.20 3.04
N GLN A 99 -13.04 9.35 2.39
CA GLN A 99 -12.46 9.41 1.04
C GLN A 99 -11.03 8.87 0.99
N ILE A 100 -10.18 9.18 1.98
CA ILE A 100 -8.82 8.65 2.06
C ILE A 100 -8.85 7.13 2.27
N ILE A 101 -9.69 6.66 3.20
CA ILE A 101 -9.88 5.23 3.48
C ILE A 101 -10.30 4.49 2.21
N SER A 102 -11.45 4.86 1.62
CA SER A 102 -11.97 4.21 0.42
C SER A 102 -11.05 4.31 -0.81
N GLY A 103 -10.21 5.35 -0.89
CA GLY A 103 -9.12 5.46 -1.86
C GLY A 103 -8.07 4.35 -1.67
N ASN A 104 -7.57 4.16 -0.45
CA ASN A 104 -6.60 3.11 -0.14
C ASN A 104 -7.20 1.70 -0.32
N GLU A 105 -8.48 1.49 0.01
CA GLU A 105 -9.19 0.22 -0.24
C GLU A 105 -9.27 -0.11 -1.74
N LYS A 106 -9.50 0.88 -2.60
CA LYS A 106 -9.47 0.69 -4.07
C LYS A 106 -8.06 0.38 -4.59
N VAL A 107 -7.03 0.95 -3.96
CA VAL A 107 -5.62 0.76 -4.33
C VAL A 107 -5.10 -0.63 -3.90
N VAL A 108 -5.51 -1.15 -2.75
CA VAL A 108 -5.03 -2.46 -2.26
C VAL A 108 -5.62 -3.64 -3.06
N ARG A 109 -6.91 -3.57 -3.44
CA ARG A 109 -7.64 -4.66 -4.14
C ARG A 109 -6.91 -5.29 -5.32
N PRO A 110 -6.43 -4.56 -6.35
CA PRO A 110 -5.75 -5.19 -7.49
C PRO A 110 -4.47 -5.93 -7.10
N ARG A 111 -3.73 -5.44 -6.09
CA ARG A 111 -2.49 -6.09 -5.62
C ARG A 111 -2.78 -7.41 -4.89
N LEU A 112 -3.85 -7.45 -4.09
CA LEU A 112 -4.29 -8.68 -3.43
C LEU A 112 -4.87 -9.68 -4.45
N ALA A 113 -5.56 -9.20 -5.50
CA ALA A 113 -6.03 -10.03 -6.61
C ALA A 113 -4.87 -10.64 -7.43
N ASP A 114 -3.78 -9.89 -7.65
CA ASP A 114 -2.56 -10.44 -8.24
C ASP A 114 -1.97 -11.55 -7.36
N ALA A 115 -1.84 -11.33 -6.04
CA ALA A 115 -1.35 -12.34 -5.10
C ALA A 115 -2.23 -13.61 -5.06
N GLU A 116 -3.56 -13.44 -5.06
CA GLU A 116 -4.54 -14.53 -5.18
C GLU A 116 -4.36 -15.32 -6.48
N PHE A 117 -4.20 -14.61 -7.61
CA PHE A 117 -4.01 -15.23 -8.92
C PHE A 117 -2.71 -16.04 -8.99
N PHE A 118 -1.60 -15.53 -8.44
CA PHE A 118 -0.34 -16.26 -8.37
C PHE A 118 -0.47 -17.52 -7.51
N PHE A 119 -1.04 -17.40 -6.31
CA PHE A 119 -1.27 -18.55 -5.42
C PHE A 119 -2.12 -19.64 -6.09
N ASN A 120 -3.22 -19.26 -6.72
CA ASN A 120 -4.11 -20.19 -7.42
C ASN A 120 -3.46 -20.80 -8.69
N THR A 121 -2.55 -20.09 -9.35
CA THR A 121 -1.79 -20.60 -10.50
C THR A 121 -0.74 -21.62 -10.07
N ASP A 122 0.00 -21.36 -9.00
CA ASP A 122 1.02 -22.28 -8.47
C ASP A 122 0.38 -23.57 -7.95
N ARG A 123 -0.78 -23.49 -7.28
CA ARG A 123 -1.59 -24.67 -6.90
C ARG A 123 -1.95 -25.57 -8.08
N LYS A 124 -2.27 -25.00 -9.24
CA LYS A 124 -2.67 -25.75 -10.44
C LYS A 124 -1.48 -26.39 -11.18
N LYS A 125 -0.31 -25.76 -11.15
CA LYS A 125 0.87 -26.20 -11.92
C LYS A 125 1.66 -27.35 -11.28
N ARG A 126 1.43 -27.69 -10.00
CA ARG A 126 2.09 -28.80 -9.30
C ARG A 126 1.11 -29.54 -8.37
N PRO A 127 0.33 -30.51 -8.87
CA PRO A 127 -0.44 -31.39 -7.99
C PRO A 127 0.54 -32.17 -7.09
N GLY A 128 0.28 -32.19 -5.77
CA GLY A 128 1.04 -32.98 -4.80
C GLY A 128 1.91 -32.21 -3.79
N ARG A 129 1.91 -30.87 -3.77
CA ARG A 129 2.62 -30.09 -2.71
C ARG A 129 1.69 -29.27 -1.81
N SER A 130 0.76 -29.96 -1.16
CA SER A 130 -0.13 -29.41 -0.14
C SER A 130 0.58 -29.23 1.21
N SER A 131 1.04 -28.01 1.51
CA SER A 131 1.25 -27.51 2.89
C SER A 131 1.65 -26.03 2.89
N ALA A 132 1.38 -25.32 3.99
CA ALA A 132 1.81 -23.93 4.22
C ALA A 132 3.33 -23.74 4.05
N ALA A 133 4.13 -24.79 4.24
CA ALA A 133 5.57 -24.80 3.95
C ALA A 133 5.89 -24.42 2.49
N SER A 134 4.97 -24.63 1.53
CA SER A 134 5.18 -24.18 0.16
C SER A 134 4.82 -22.70 -0.07
N ALA A 135 4.01 -22.07 0.78
CA ALA A 135 3.80 -20.62 0.76
C ALA A 135 5.06 -19.90 1.28
N ASN A 136 5.53 -20.28 2.48
CA ASN A 136 6.78 -19.76 3.04
C ASN A 136 8.00 -20.05 2.16
N ARG A 137 8.09 -21.25 1.55
CA ARG A 137 9.17 -21.54 0.58
C ARG A 137 8.98 -20.82 -0.74
N ALA A 138 7.77 -20.47 -1.18
CA ALA A 138 7.60 -19.65 -2.38
C ALA A 138 8.08 -18.23 -2.11
N VAL A 139 7.64 -17.60 -1.01
CA VAL A 139 8.12 -16.28 -0.54
C VAL A 139 9.65 -16.26 -0.36
N SER A 140 10.25 -17.36 0.13
CA SER A 140 11.70 -17.50 0.33
C SER A 140 12.51 -17.93 -0.91
N SER A 141 11.89 -18.46 -1.97
CA SER A 141 12.62 -18.97 -3.15
C SER A 141 12.44 -18.10 -4.38
N SER A 142 13.41 -18.22 -5.29
CA SER A 142 13.68 -17.35 -6.45
C SER A 142 12.51 -17.07 -7.42
N SER A 143 11.35 -17.69 -7.24
CA SER A 143 10.10 -17.33 -7.94
C SER A 143 9.60 -15.94 -7.52
N TRP A 144 9.55 -15.64 -6.22
CA TRP A 144 8.99 -14.37 -5.72
C TRP A 144 9.96 -13.18 -5.90
N VAL A 145 11.27 -13.43 -5.78
CA VAL A 145 12.32 -12.46 -6.14
C VAL A 145 12.29 -12.13 -7.65
N ARG A 146 11.99 -13.11 -8.53
CA ARG A 146 11.70 -12.83 -9.95
C ARG A 146 10.42 -12.04 -10.15
N CYS A 147 9.43 -12.15 -9.26
CA CYS A 147 8.18 -11.40 -9.35
C CYS A 147 8.38 -9.91 -9.05
N ALA A 148 9.14 -9.57 -8.00
CA ALA A 148 9.61 -8.19 -7.76
C ALA A 148 10.44 -7.63 -8.95
N THR A 149 11.15 -8.50 -9.67
CA THR A 149 11.96 -8.12 -10.85
C THR A 149 11.13 -7.99 -12.14
N ARG A 150 9.86 -8.46 -12.18
CA ARG A 150 8.95 -8.30 -13.35
C ARG A 150 8.25 -6.93 -13.38
N LEU A 151 8.65 -5.99 -12.52
CA LEU A 151 8.21 -4.59 -12.53
C LEU A 151 8.98 -3.68 -13.51
N THR A 152 9.90 -4.22 -14.31
CA THR A 152 10.61 -3.49 -15.37
C THR A 152 9.74 -3.11 -16.57
N VAL A 153 8.59 -3.78 -16.78
CA VAL A 153 7.62 -3.39 -17.82
C VAL A 153 6.68 -2.28 -17.34
N PHE A 154 6.28 -2.28 -16.06
CA PHE A 154 5.34 -1.27 -15.54
C PHE A 154 6.00 0.04 -15.08
N ARG A 155 7.31 0.05 -14.80
CA ARG A 155 8.07 1.31 -14.61
C ARG A 155 8.10 2.20 -15.86
N ARG A 156 7.81 1.68 -17.06
CA ARG A 156 7.69 2.49 -18.30
C ARG A 156 6.35 3.24 -18.39
N TRP A 157 5.26 2.70 -17.82
CA TRP A 157 3.92 3.30 -17.96
C TRP A 157 3.68 4.51 -17.04
N ARG A 158 4.29 4.53 -15.84
CA ARG A 158 4.12 5.64 -14.88
C ARG A 158 4.82 6.95 -15.30
N ALA A 159 5.61 6.94 -16.38
CA ALA A 159 6.20 8.14 -16.99
C ALA A 159 5.38 8.68 -18.18
N GLY A 160 4.40 7.93 -18.71
CA GLY A 160 3.67 8.30 -19.93
C GLY A 160 2.44 9.20 -19.72
N LEU A 161 1.87 9.22 -18.51
CA LEU A 161 0.59 9.90 -18.24
C LEU A 161 0.71 11.33 -17.66
N LEU A 162 1.93 11.81 -17.35
CA LEU A 162 2.17 13.12 -16.74
C LEU A 162 2.69 14.20 -17.72
N VAL A 163 2.63 13.96 -19.04
CA VAL A 163 3.05 14.93 -20.07
C VAL A 163 1.87 15.50 -20.87
N LYS A 164 0.65 14.92 -20.80
CA LYS A 164 -0.52 15.35 -21.58
C LYS A 164 -1.57 16.20 -20.85
N LEU A 165 -1.30 16.63 -19.60
CA LEU A 165 -2.19 17.55 -18.86
C LEU A 165 -1.50 18.85 -18.37
N ALA A 166 -0.27 19.13 -18.85
CA ALA A 166 0.53 20.28 -18.42
C ALA A 166 0.88 21.25 -19.57
N LEU A 167 0.14 21.20 -20.69
CA LEU A 167 0.49 21.98 -21.90
C LEU A 167 -0.74 22.52 -22.66
N THR A 168 -1.75 23.00 -21.92
CA THR A 168 -2.93 23.71 -22.46
C THR A 168 -3.37 24.94 -21.63
N LEU A 169 -2.60 25.37 -20.62
CA LEU A 169 -2.95 26.51 -19.75
C LEU A 169 -1.82 27.53 -19.50
N THR A 170 -0.86 27.64 -20.42
CA THR A 170 0.24 28.64 -20.32
C THR A 170 0.50 29.40 -21.63
N THR A 171 -0.56 29.86 -22.29
CA THR A 171 -0.42 30.79 -23.44
C THR A 171 -1.56 31.82 -23.48
N GLN A 172 -1.93 32.37 -22.31
CA GLN A 172 -2.93 33.45 -22.25
C GLN A 172 -2.61 34.50 -21.19
N ARG A 173 -1.39 35.07 -21.22
CA ARG A 173 -1.10 36.39 -20.62
C ARG A 173 0.25 37.05 -20.99
N VAL A 174 0.60 37.15 -22.29
CA VAL A 174 1.47 38.24 -22.79
C VAL A 174 1.05 38.65 -24.21
N ARG A 175 0.17 39.65 -24.31
CA ARG A 175 -0.01 40.63 -25.42
C ARG A 175 -1.31 41.42 -25.23
N ALA A 176 -1.35 42.17 -24.13
CA ALA A 176 -2.20 43.36 -24.04
C ALA A 176 -1.26 44.57 -24.10
N CYS A 177 -0.80 44.91 -25.31
CA CYS A 177 -0.04 46.12 -25.57
C CYS A 177 -0.03 46.45 -27.07
N PHE A 178 -0.47 47.66 -27.38
CA PHE A 178 -0.47 48.37 -28.68
C PHE A 178 -1.54 48.02 -29.73
N PRO A 179 -2.01 49.04 -30.50
CA PRO A 179 -3.39 49.08 -30.98
C PRO A 179 -3.56 48.81 -32.48
N SER A 180 -4.82 48.68 -32.88
CA SER A 180 -5.29 48.70 -34.27
C SER A 180 -5.04 50.04 -34.96
N VAL A 181 -4.53 49.98 -36.19
CA VAL A 181 -4.72 51.01 -37.22
C VAL A 181 -5.12 50.29 -38.51
N THR A 182 -5.98 50.95 -39.29
CA THR A 182 -6.63 50.54 -40.55
C THR A 182 -5.73 49.94 -41.61
#